data_AF-A0A817IE78-F1
#
_entry.id   AF-A0A817IE78-F1
#
_cell.length_a   1.000
_cell.length_b   1.000
_cell.length_c   1.000
_cell.angle_alpha   90.00
_cell.angle_beta   90.00
_cell.angle_gamma   90.00
#
_symmetry.space_group_name_H-M   'P 1'
#
loop_
_entity.id
_entity.type
_entity.pdbx_description
1 polymer ?
#
loop_
_entity_poly.entity_id
_entity_poly.type
_entity_poly.pdbx_seq_one_letter_code
_entity_poly.pdbx_strand_id
1 'polypeptide(L)'
;MQVVCKNIAPFSRYGLHELRTIGILSAEDDEYRWAGVEDPKVIITTSHDPSSKLKQFSKELNRLIPNSQRINRGNYNTRQIVEACRSNQVTDLILIQETRGVPDVIQISHFPYGPTAAFSLSNVVMRHDVPDVGPMSEQYPHLIFSNMTSKLGQRTMNILKYLFPVPKEDSHRTITFVNQDDYISFRHHVYKKNEGQIELTELGPRFEMKLYQIKLGTIDQLDACDTEWQYRPFMNTTKKRQFLANENDKE
;
A
#
# COMPACT_ATOMS: atom_id res chain seq x y z
N MET A 1 -31.02 -12.68 -15.49
CA MET A 1 -30.47 -13.03 -16.81
C MET A 1 -28.96 -12.93 -16.68
N GLN A 2 -28.25 -14.03 -16.92
CA GLN A 2 -26.82 -14.22 -16.66
C GLN A 2 -25.96 -13.22 -17.45
N VAL A 3 -24.91 -12.70 -16.82
CA VAL A 3 -23.68 -12.32 -17.53
C VAL A 3 -22.54 -13.12 -16.91
N VAL A 4 -21.82 -13.78 -17.80
CA VAL A 4 -20.99 -14.95 -17.57
C VAL A 4 -19.58 -14.52 -17.17
N CYS A 5 -19.14 -14.90 -15.97
CA CYS A 5 -17.71 -14.97 -15.64
C CYS A 5 -17.11 -16.19 -16.38
N LYS A 6 -16.33 -15.95 -17.43
CA LYS A 6 -15.49 -16.96 -18.09
C LYS A 6 -14.03 -16.61 -17.85
N ASN A 7 -13.42 -17.32 -16.90
CA ASN A 7 -12.09 -17.95 -16.98
C ASN A 7 -11.60 -18.28 -15.58
N ILE A 8 -12.13 -19.38 -15.03
CA ILE A 8 -11.55 -20.08 -13.89
C ILE A 8 -11.25 -21.49 -14.39
N ALA A 9 -9.97 -21.82 -14.53
CA ALA A 9 -9.52 -23.18 -14.81
C ALA A 9 -9.76 -24.07 -13.55
N PRO A 10 -10.04 -25.38 -13.71
CA PRO A 10 -10.52 -26.22 -12.61
C PRO A 10 -9.40 -26.63 -11.64
N PHE A 11 -9.47 -26.08 -10.43
CA PHE A 11 -8.58 -26.33 -9.30
C PHE A 11 -9.08 -27.55 -8.49
N SER A 12 -8.79 -28.78 -8.93
CA SER A 12 -9.33 -29.99 -8.26
C SER A 12 -8.35 -31.17 -8.15
N ARG A 13 -7.03 -30.98 -8.23
CA ARG A 13 -6.14 -32.16 -8.26
C ARG A 13 -4.81 -32.12 -7.51
N TYR A 14 -4.51 -31.11 -6.70
CA TYR A 14 -3.24 -31.09 -5.95
C TYR A 14 -3.49 -30.95 -4.45
N GLY A 15 -2.86 -31.86 -3.70
CA GLY A 15 -3.04 -32.02 -2.26
C GLY A 15 -2.53 -30.81 -1.47
N LEU A 16 -3.21 -30.55 -0.35
CA LEU A 16 -3.00 -29.43 0.58
C LEU A 16 -1.58 -29.28 1.16
N HIS A 17 -0.67 -30.22 0.93
CA HIS A 17 0.72 -30.15 1.39
C HIS A 17 1.68 -29.43 0.42
N GLU A 18 1.29 -29.26 -0.85
CA GLU A 18 2.17 -28.75 -1.92
C GLU A 18 2.00 -27.24 -2.18
N LEU A 19 0.99 -26.61 -1.57
CA LEU A 19 0.69 -25.18 -1.72
C LEU A 19 1.57 -24.25 -0.86
N ARG A 20 2.43 -24.79 0.01
CA ARG A 20 3.40 -23.97 0.78
C ARG A 20 4.60 -23.51 -0.06
N THR A 21 4.82 -24.07 -1.24
CA THR A 21 6.02 -23.81 -2.05
C THR A 21 5.74 -22.99 -3.32
N ILE A 22 4.49 -22.74 -3.66
CA ILE A 22 4.14 -21.88 -4.80
C ILE A 22 3.90 -20.46 -4.29
N GLY A 23 4.96 -19.86 -3.75
CA GLY A 23 5.12 -18.43 -3.94
C GLY A 23 5.07 -18.21 -5.44
N ILE A 24 4.15 -17.37 -5.92
CA ILE A 24 4.08 -17.00 -7.32
C ILE A 24 5.42 -16.29 -7.61
N LEU A 25 6.42 -17.05 -8.05
CA LEU A 25 7.61 -16.50 -8.69
C LEU A 25 7.06 -15.76 -9.91
N SER A 26 6.89 -14.45 -9.74
CA SER A 26 6.78 -13.55 -10.88
C SER A 26 7.91 -13.95 -11.83
N ALA A 27 7.56 -14.40 -13.04
CA ALA A 27 8.53 -14.79 -14.05
C ALA A 27 9.35 -13.58 -14.55
N GLU A 28 8.91 -12.36 -14.19
CA GLU A 28 9.60 -11.11 -14.44
C GLU A 28 10.66 -10.88 -13.36
N ASP A 29 11.90 -10.63 -13.78
CA ASP A 29 13.04 -10.28 -12.92
C ASP A 29 12.82 -8.84 -12.38
N ASP A 30 11.96 -8.76 -11.36
CA ASP A 30 11.52 -7.52 -10.71
C ASP A 30 12.08 -7.45 -9.29
N GLU A 31 12.20 -6.25 -8.69
CA GLU A 31 12.78 -6.11 -7.34
C GLU A 31 12.00 -6.89 -6.28
N TYR A 32 10.74 -7.21 -6.58
CA TYR A 32 9.81 -7.98 -5.77
C TYR A 32 9.82 -9.49 -6.06
N ARG A 33 10.83 -10.03 -6.73
CA ARG A 33 10.91 -11.46 -7.10
C ARG A 33 10.76 -12.43 -5.93
N TRP A 34 11.21 -12.04 -4.75
CA TRP A 34 11.11 -12.85 -3.52
C TRP A 34 9.82 -12.63 -2.73
N ALA A 35 8.93 -11.78 -3.24
CA ALA A 35 7.69 -11.47 -2.54
C ALA A 35 6.78 -12.72 -2.47
N GLY A 36 6.34 -13.05 -1.26
CA GLY A 36 5.52 -14.24 -0.97
C GLY A 36 6.30 -15.46 -0.49
N VAL A 37 7.64 -15.43 -0.49
CA VAL A 37 8.47 -16.43 0.19
C VAL A 37 8.67 -16.05 1.66
N GLU A 38 8.94 -14.76 1.91
CA GLU A 38 9.09 -14.20 3.25
C GLU A 38 8.00 -13.16 3.52
N ASP A 39 7.56 -13.09 4.77
CA ASP A 39 6.61 -12.07 5.20
C ASP A 39 7.29 -10.69 5.24
N PRO A 40 6.65 -9.64 4.68
CA PRO A 40 7.26 -8.32 4.65
C PRO A 40 7.41 -7.76 6.07
N LYS A 41 8.57 -7.16 6.31
CA LYS A 41 8.90 -6.46 7.56
C LYS A 41 8.93 -4.98 7.26
N VAL A 42 7.89 -4.27 7.67
CA VAL A 42 7.69 -2.86 7.33
C VAL A 42 8.04 -1.99 8.53
N ILE A 43 8.89 -1.00 8.33
CA ILE A 43 9.14 0.04 9.34
C ILE A 43 8.37 1.29 8.99
N ILE A 44 7.68 1.86 9.96
CA ILE A 44 6.98 3.14 9.82
C ILE A 44 7.69 4.19 10.67
N THR A 45 8.08 5.28 10.05
CA THR A 45 8.66 6.44 10.72
C THR A 45 7.99 7.73 10.25
N THR A 46 8.07 8.76 11.07
CA THR A 46 7.55 10.10 10.78
C THR A 46 8.67 11.04 10.32
N SER A 47 8.31 12.29 9.99
CA SER A 47 9.22 13.42 9.90
C SER A 47 9.91 13.75 11.24
N HIS A 48 10.87 14.68 11.20
CA HIS A 48 11.50 15.24 12.40
C HIS A 48 10.45 16.02 13.22
N ASP A 49 10.50 15.89 14.54
CA ASP A 49 9.55 16.50 15.50
C ASP A 49 8.07 16.43 15.09
N PRO A 50 7.49 15.22 15.05
CA PRO A 50 6.10 15.04 14.62
C PRO A 50 5.11 15.57 15.66
N SER A 51 4.00 16.12 15.17
CA SER A 51 2.84 16.53 15.95
C SER A 51 2.15 15.33 16.62
N SER A 52 1.30 15.61 17.61
CA SER A 52 0.48 14.59 18.26
C SER A 52 -0.44 13.86 17.28
N LYS A 53 -1.01 14.58 16.30
CA LYS A 53 -1.89 14.00 15.27
C LYS A 53 -1.12 13.05 14.36
N LEU A 54 0.09 13.41 13.92
CA LEU A 54 0.92 12.51 13.11
C LEU A 54 1.40 11.28 13.90
N LYS A 55 1.68 11.44 15.20
CA LYS A 55 1.96 10.29 16.08
C LYS A 55 0.75 9.35 16.19
N GLN A 56 -0.47 9.88 16.24
CA GLN A 56 -1.69 9.07 16.21
C GLN A 56 -1.87 8.37 14.86
N PHE A 57 -1.72 9.11 13.76
CA PHE A 57 -1.84 8.56 12.41
C PHE A 57 -0.80 7.45 12.12
N SER A 58 0.47 7.63 12.54
CA SER A 58 1.50 6.59 12.42
C SER A 58 1.18 5.34 13.25
N LYS A 59 0.50 5.49 14.40
CA LYS A 59 0.00 4.35 15.19
C LYS A 59 -1.17 3.65 14.50
N GLU A 60 -2.04 4.39 13.82
CA GLU A 60 -3.14 3.81 13.02
C GLU A 60 -2.58 3.02 11.83
N LEU A 61 -1.61 3.57 11.09
CA LEU A 61 -0.94 2.87 10.00
C LEU A 61 -0.18 1.63 10.47
N ASN A 62 0.44 1.67 11.66
CA ASN A 62 1.11 0.49 12.22
C ASN A 62 0.13 -0.64 12.56
N ARG A 63 -1.11 -0.31 12.93
CA ARG A 63 -2.13 -1.35 13.09
C ARG A 63 -2.61 -1.85 11.74
N LEU A 64 -2.60 -0.98 10.73
CA LEU A 64 -3.13 -1.26 9.40
C LEU A 64 -2.29 -2.30 8.68
N ILE A 65 -0.97 -2.18 8.73
CA ILE A 65 -0.06 -3.11 8.07
C ILE A 65 0.36 -4.17 9.09
N PRO A 66 0.00 -5.45 8.90
CA PRO A 66 0.49 -6.53 9.75
C PRO A 66 2.01 -6.61 9.69
N ASN A 67 2.66 -7.08 10.76
CA ASN A 67 4.13 -7.20 10.87
C ASN A 67 4.88 -5.85 10.79
N SER A 68 4.19 -4.72 10.85
CA SER A 68 4.84 -3.41 10.84
C SER A 68 5.31 -2.97 12.24
N GLN A 69 6.42 -2.22 12.26
CA GLN A 69 6.98 -1.66 13.49
C GLN A 69 7.18 -0.15 13.35
N ARG A 70 6.64 0.60 14.30
CA ARG A 70 6.79 2.04 14.36
C ARG A 70 8.06 2.41 15.11
N ILE A 71 8.91 3.21 14.47
CA ILE A 71 10.11 3.78 15.10
C ILE A 71 9.88 5.27 15.36
N ASN A 72 10.24 5.72 16.55
CA ASN A 72 10.24 7.15 16.86
C ASN A 72 11.46 7.81 16.22
N ARG A 73 11.22 8.88 15.45
CA ARG A 73 12.27 9.57 14.70
C ARG A 73 13.35 10.20 15.59
N GLY A 74 12.96 10.92 16.64
CA GLY A 74 13.88 11.67 17.51
C GLY A 74 14.90 12.49 16.69
N ASN A 75 16.18 12.34 17.03
CA ASN A 75 17.29 13.00 16.35
C ASN A 75 17.95 12.14 15.25
N TYR A 76 17.33 11.01 14.86
CA TYR A 76 17.91 10.13 13.84
C TYR A 76 17.83 10.76 12.45
N ASN A 77 18.97 10.79 11.78
CA ASN A 77 19.05 11.26 10.41
C ASN A 77 18.53 10.18 9.43
N THR A 78 18.08 10.56 8.24
CA THR A 78 17.39 9.60 7.34
C THR A 78 18.31 8.47 6.93
N ARG A 79 19.59 8.79 6.69
CA ARG A 79 20.64 7.79 6.37
C ARG A 79 20.83 6.76 7.48
N GLN A 80 20.83 7.19 8.74
CA GLN A 80 20.97 6.28 9.89
C GLN A 80 19.79 5.31 10.00
N ILE A 81 18.57 5.79 9.72
CA ILE A 81 17.39 4.91 9.70
C ILE A 81 17.49 3.91 8.57
N VAL A 82 17.91 4.36 7.37
CA VAL A 82 18.11 3.48 6.22
C VAL A 82 19.17 2.41 6.52
N GLU A 83 20.30 2.77 7.09
CA GLU A 83 21.36 1.85 7.52
C GLU A 83 20.87 0.85 8.58
N ALA A 84 20.08 1.31 9.54
CA ALA A 84 19.46 0.46 10.54
C ALA A 84 18.42 -0.50 9.91
N CYS A 85 17.65 -0.05 8.92
CA CYS A 85 16.70 -0.89 8.19
C CYS A 85 17.43 -1.99 7.41
N ARG A 86 18.51 -1.63 6.69
CA ARG A 86 19.37 -2.58 5.96
C ARG A 86 19.99 -3.63 6.89
N SER A 87 20.50 -3.19 8.04
CA SER A 87 21.11 -4.09 9.05
C SER A 87 20.10 -5.06 9.67
N ASN A 88 18.84 -4.66 9.76
CA ASN A 88 17.75 -5.47 10.32
C ASN A 88 16.94 -6.25 9.28
N GLN A 89 17.42 -6.29 8.01
CA GLN A 89 16.79 -6.97 6.89
C GLN A 89 15.30 -6.61 6.75
N VAL A 90 15.02 -5.32 6.83
CA VAL A 90 13.67 -4.75 6.67
C VAL A 90 13.35 -4.69 5.18
N THR A 91 12.14 -5.04 4.80
CA THR A 91 11.72 -5.06 3.40
C THR A 91 11.33 -3.67 2.92
N ASP A 92 10.60 -2.91 3.74
CA ASP A 92 10.05 -1.62 3.34
C ASP A 92 10.12 -0.59 4.47
N LEU A 93 10.37 0.66 4.08
CA LEU A 93 10.29 1.82 4.96
C LEU A 93 9.22 2.78 4.48
N ILE A 94 8.30 3.10 5.38
CA ILE A 94 7.25 4.09 5.16
C ILE A 94 7.61 5.34 5.97
N LEU A 95 7.88 6.44 5.26
CA LEU A 95 8.08 7.76 5.85
C LEU A 95 6.81 8.59 5.68
N ILE A 96 6.27 9.08 6.79
CA ILE A 96 5.07 9.93 6.80
C ILE A 96 5.47 11.36 7.16
N GLN A 97 5.00 12.32 6.38
CA GLN A 97 5.19 13.74 6.61
C GLN A 97 3.83 14.44 6.80
N GLU A 98 3.84 15.56 7.51
CA GLU A 98 2.65 16.35 7.76
C GLU A 98 2.91 17.84 7.49
N THR A 99 1.81 18.55 7.26
CA THR A 99 1.76 20.00 7.22
C THR A 99 0.79 20.47 8.31
N ARG A 100 1.31 21.13 9.35
CA ARG A 100 0.51 21.72 10.46
C ARG A 100 -0.47 20.74 11.14
N GLY A 101 -0.03 19.51 11.39
CA GLY A 101 -0.86 18.51 12.09
C GLY A 101 -1.75 17.65 11.17
N VAL A 102 -1.73 17.90 9.86
CA VAL A 102 -2.46 17.09 8.86
C VAL A 102 -1.45 16.30 8.04
N PRO A 103 -1.54 14.95 7.99
CA PRO A 103 -0.68 14.13 7.14
C PRO A 103 -0.87 14.50 5.67
N ASP A 104 0.24 14.74 4.96
CA ASP A 104 0.25 15.26 3.58
C ASP A 104 1.03 14.34 2.64
N VAL A 105 2.13 13.73 3.10
CA VAL A 105 2.95 12.90 2.22
C VAL A 105 3.26 11.57 2.87
N ILE A 106 3.12 10.49 2.09
CA ILE A 106 3.64 9.17 2.41
C ILE A 106 4.66 8.78 1.34
N GLN A 107 5.85 8.37 1.79
CA GLN A 107 6.89 7.81 0.94
C GLN A 107 7.13 6.37 1.34
N ILE A 108 7.11 5.48 0.36
CA ILE A 108 7.29 4.03 0.55
C ILE A 108 8.55 3.66 -0.22
N SER A 109 9.56 3.16 0.49
CA SER A 109 10.86 2.80 -0.06
C SER A 109 11.10 1.32 0.17
N HIS A 110 11.32 0.57 -0.90
CA HIS A 110 11.62 -0.85 -0.84
C HIS A 110 13.14 -1.08 -0.73
N PHE A 111 13.56 -2.00 0.13
CA PHE A 111 14.95 -2.36 0.38
C PHE A 111 15.28 -3.74 -0.19
N PRO A 112 16.55 -4.03 -0.51
CA PRO A 112 17.75 -3.21 -0.27
C PRO A 112 18.02 -2.11 -1.32
N TYR A 113 17.56 -2.29 -2.55
CA TYR A 113 17.77 -1.37 -3.69
C TYR A 113 16.48 -1.18 -4.51
N GLY A 114 15.33 -1.21 -3.85
CA GLY A 114 14.04 -1.13 -4.50
C GLY A 114 13.60 0.30 -4.83
N PRO A 115 12.44 0.44 -5.49
CA PRO A 115 11.90 1.75 -5.82
C PRO A 115 11.41 2.51 -4.58
N THR A 116 11.40 3.83 -4.69
CA THR A 116 10.70 4.71 -3.77
C THR A 116 9.53 5.38 -4.46
N ALA A 117 8.32 5.10 -3.96
CA ALA A 117 7.10 5.76 -4.40
C ALA A 117 6.68 6.84 -3.40
N ALA A 118 6.45 8.05 -3.89
CA ALA A 118 5.96 9.18 -3.12
C ALA A 118 4.50 9.46 -3.48
N PHE A 119 3.66 9.52 -2.46
CA PHE A 119 2.22 9.80 -2.55
C PHE A 119 1.89 11.06 -1.76
N SER A 120 1.10 11.95 -2.37
CA SER A 120 0.43 13.03 -1.63
C SER A 120 -0.92 12.54 -1.14
N LEU A 121 -1.26 12.87 0.10
CA LEU A 121 -2.47 12.51 0.79
C LEU A 121 -3.46 13.68 0.76
N SER A 122 -4.72 13.35 0.52
CA SER A 122 -5.85 14.27 0.62
C SER A 122 -6.98 13.62 1.41
N ASN A 123 -7.86 14.45 1.97
CA ASN A 123 -9.08 13.99 2.65
C ASN A 123 -8.81 12.95 3.75
N VAL A 124 -7.73 13.16 4.53
CA VAL A 124 -7.35 12.27 5.63
C VAL A 124 -8.32 12.43 6.78
N VAL A 125 -9.07 11.37 7.06
CA VAL A 125 -9.91 11.22 8.26
C VAL A 125 -9.26 10.15 9.12
N MET A 126 -8.81 10.54 10.30
CA MET A 126 -8.19 9.63 11.27
C MET A 126 -9.25 8.72 11.87
N ARG A 127 -8.84 7.53 12.33
CA ARG A 127 -9.74 6.56 12.95
C ARG A 127 -10.46 7.13 14.18
N HIS A 128 -9.78 7.96 14.96
CA HIS A 128 -10.36 8.57 16.17
C HIS A 128 -11.54 9.51 15.88
N ASP A 129 -11.64 10.02 14.66
CA ASP A 129 -12.70 10.94 14.23
C ASP A 129 -13.92 10.20 13.63
N VAL A 130 -13.80 8.89 13.37
CA VAL A 130 -14.90 8.06 12.85
C VAL A 130 -15.76 7.59 14.03
N PRO A 131 -17.11 7.66 13.95
CA PRO A 131 -17.99 7.12 14.99
C PRO A 131 -18.02 5.57 14.96
N ASP A 132 -18.36 4.94 16.09
CA ASP A 132 -18.61 3.50 16.22
C ASP A 132 -17.46 2.55 15.85
N VAL A 133 -16.23 2.93 16.21
CA VAL A 133 -15.05 2.14 15.84
C VAL A 133 -14.80 1.00 16.83
N GLY A 134 -15.10 -0.23 16.39
CA GLY A 134 -14.77 -1.44 17.13
C GLY A 134 -13.25 -1.71 17.27
N PRO A 135 -12.86 -2.73 18.04
CA PRO A 135 -11.47 -3.17 18.12
C PRO A 135 -10.97 -3.61 16.73
N MET A 136 -9.71 -3.35 16.46
CA MET A 136 -9.11 -3.61 15.15
C MET A 136 -8.44 -4.98 15.14
N SER A 137 -8.88 -5.84 14.23
CA SER A 137 -8.26 -7.15 14.01
C SER A 137 -6.88 -7.00 13.37
N GLU A 138 -5.89 -7.71 13.88
CA GLU A 138 -4.54 -7.81 13.33
C GLU A 138 -4.40 -8.94 12.29
N GLN A 139 -5.53 -9.56 11.89
CA GLN A 139 -5.56 -10.54 10.81
C GLN A 139 -5.00 -9.94 9.51
N TYR A 140 -4.44 -10.83 8.68
CA TYR A 140 -3.90 -10.46 7.37
C TYR A 140 -5.03 -10.08 6.42
N PRO A 141 -5.05 -8.84 5.90
CA PRO A 141 -6.18 -8.34 5.13
C PRO A 141 -6.18 -8.89 3.69
N HIS A 142 -7.37 -9.13 3.14
CA HIS A 142 -7.54 -9.24 1.70
C HIS A 142 -7.38 -7.87 1.06
N LEU A 143 -6.66 -7.82 -0.06
CA LEU A 143 -6.44 -6.59 -0.82
C LEU A 143 -7.33 -6.57 -2.06
N ILE A 144 -8.05 -5.47 -2.25
CA ILE A 144 -8.84 -5.21 -3.45
C ILE A 144 -8.24 -4.00 -4.15
N PHE A 145 -7.86 -4.19 -5.42
CA PHE A 145 -7.40 -3.13 -6.28
C PHE A 145 -8.38 -2.96 -7.44
N SER A 146 -8.85 -1.73 -7.68
CA SER A 146 -9.79 -1.42 -8.75
C SER A 146 -9.27 -0.28 -9.63
N ASN A 147 -9.50 -0.38 -10.94
CA ASN A 147 -9.14 0.61 -11.96
C ASN A 147 -7.65 0.99 -12.03
N MET A 148 -6.75 0.03 -11.80
CA MET A 148 -5.30 0.21 -11.97
C MET A 148 -4.76 -0.72 -13.07
N THR A 149 -5.13 -0.43 -14.30
CA THR A 149 -4.87 -1.28 -15.47
C THR A 149 -3.67 -0.85 -16.29
N SER A 150 -3.24 0.41 -16.20
CA SER A 150 -2.07 0.89 -16.94
C SER A 150 -0.78 0.25 -16.42
N LYS A 151 0.31 0.28 -17.20
CA LYS A 151 1.62 -0.24 -16.75
C LYS A 151 2.09 0.44 -15.45
N LEU A 152 1.87 1.75 -15.34
CA LEU A 152 2.15 2.51 -14.12
C LEU A 152 1.20 2.11 -12.98
N GLY A 153 -0.08 1.85 -13.28
CA GLY A 153 -1.07 1.34 -12.34
C GLY A 153 -0.67 -0.01 -11.76
N GLN A 154 -0.25 -0.96 -12.61
CA GLN A 154 0.27 -2.26 -12.19
C GLN A 154 1.55 -2.14 -11.37
N ARG A 155 2.48 -1.26 -11.76
CA ARG A 155 3.70 -0.97 -10.98
C ARG A 155 3.36 -0.44 -9.59
N THR A 156 2.44 0.52 -9.50
CA THR A 156 1.97 1.10 -8.24
C THR A 156 1.24 0.05 -7.39
N MET A 157 0.43 -0.80 -8.03
CA MET A 157 -0.25 -1.92 -7.39
C MET A 157 0.76 -2.90 -6.78
N ASN A 158 1.84 -3.24 -7.49
CA ASN A 158 2.89 -4.13 -6.97
C ASN A 158 3.55 -3.53 -5.71
N ILE A 159 3.97 -2.26 -5.76
CA ILE A 159 4.57 -1.56 -4.61
C ILE A 159 3.63 -1.61 -3.38
N LEU A 160 2.32 -1.36 -3.58
CA LEU A 160 1.35 -1.36 -2.48
C LEU A 160 0.99 -2.77 -2.00
N LYS A 161 0.93 -3.76 -2.90
CA LYS A 161 0.56 -5.14 -2.62
C LYS A 161 1.61 -5.81 -1.73
N TYR A 162 2.88 -5.61 -2.02
CA TYR A 162 3.98 -6.30 -1.33
C TYR A 162 4.30 -5.76 0.07
N LEU A 163 3.63 -4.70 0.50
CA LEU A 163 3.65 -4.25 1.89
C LEU A 163 2.87 -5.16 2.84
N PHE A 164 2.00 -6.02 2.30
CA PHE A 164 1.12 -6.88 3.09
C PHE A 164 1.50 -8.35 2.93
N PRO A 165 1.42 -9.14 4.02
CA PRO A 165 1.59 -10.59 3.93
C PRO A 165 0.41 -11.23 3.21
N VAL A 166 0.61 -12.46 2.74
CA VAL A 166 -0.42 -13.23 2.04
C VAL A 166 -1.57 -13.57 3.00
N PRO A 167 -2.82 -13.17 2.72
CA PRO A 167 -3.94 -13.44 3.60
C PRO A 167 -4.36 -14.90 3.55
N LYS A 168 -4.92 -15.39 4.67
CA LYS A 168 -5.63 -16.67 4.73
C LYS A 168 -7.03 -16.52 4.16
N GLU A 169 -7.60 -17.60 3.62
CA GLU A 169 -8.96 -17.60 3.04
C GLU A 169 -10.07 -17.22 4.03
N ASP A 170 -9.85 -17.49 5.32
CA ASP A 170 -10.80 -17.20 6.41
C ASP A 170 -10.70 -15.76 6.94
N SER A 171 -9.91 -14.89 6.31
CA SER A 171 -9.77 -13.51 6.77
C SER A 171 -11.01 -12.69 6.43
N HIS A 172 -11.60 -12.07 7.44
CA HIS A 172 -12.75 -11.16 7.28
C HIS A 172 -12.34 -9.70 7.05
N ARG A 173 -11.04 -9.42 7.10
CA ARG A 173 -10.49 -8.08 6.99
C ARG A 173 -10.17 -7.77 5.53
N THR A 174 -10.61 -6.62 5.04
CA THR A 174 -10.42 -6.21 3.64
C THR A 174 -9.93 -4.77 3.56
N ILE A 175 -8.91 -4.55 2.74
CA ILE A 175 -8.38 -3.24 2.40
C ILE A 175 -8.63 -3.01 0.92
N THR A 176 -9.19 -1.85 0.62
CA THR A 176 -9.64 -1.51 -0.73
C THR A 176 -8.89 -0.26 -1.21
N PHE A 177 -8.28 -0.40 -2.37
CA PHE A 177 -7.62 0.66 -3.12
C PHE A 177 -8.38 0.83 -4.44
N VAL A 178 -9.16 1.90 -4.55
CA VAL A 178 -9.95 2.18 -5.75
C VAL A 178 -9.40 3.43 -6.40
N ASN A 179 -8.97 3.31 -7.64
CA ASN A 179 -8.53 4.45 -8.42
C ASN A 179 -9.72 5.18 -9.07
N GLN A 180 -9.83 6.48 -8.83
CA GLN A 180 -10.77 7.40 -9.46
C GLN A 180 -10.00 8.66 -9.87
N ASP A 181 -9.89 8.92 -11.17
CA ASP A 181 -9.18 10.09 -11.72
C ASP A 181 -7.75 10.30 -11.17
N ASP A 182 -6.99 9.21 -11.08
CA ASP A 182 -5.63 9.14 -10.49
C ASP A 182 -5.53 9.43 -8.98
N TYR A 183 -6.68 9.53 -8.31
CA TYR A 183 -6.77 9.48 -6.85
C TYR A 183 -7.09 8.06 -6.42
N ILE A 184 -6.16 7.46 -5.68
CA ILE A 184 -6.32 6.15 -5.08
C ILE A 184 -7.05 6.34 -3.75
N SER A 185 -8.34 6.07 -3.75
CA SER A 185 -9.15 6.03 -2.54
C SER A 185 -8.79 4.80 -1.70
N PHE A 186 -8.30 5.05 -0.49
CA PHE A 186 -8.02 4.02 0.50
C PHE A 186 -9.22 3.85 1.44
N ARG A 187 -9.67 2.61 1.62
CA ARG A 187 -10.66 2.25 2.62
C ARG A 187 -10.30 0.94 3.30
N HIS A 188 -10.67 0.82 4.58
CA HIS A 188 -10.43 -0.36 5.39
C HIS A 188 -11.74 -0.83 6.02
N HIS A 189 -12.16 -2.02 5.60
CA HIS A 189 -13.42 -2.64 5.97
C HIS A 189 -13.18 -4.00 6.64
N VAL A 190 -14.08 -4.38 7.53
CA VAL A 190 -14.27 -5.77 7.93
C VAL A 190 -15.63 -6.18 7.43
N TYR A 191 -15.69 -7.33 6.77
CA TYR A 191 -16.95 -7.87 6.29
C TYR A 191 -17.46 -8.96 7.23
N LYS A 192 -18.77 -9.02 7.45
CA LYS A 192 -19.44 -10.12 8.15
C LYS A 192 -20.44 -10.74 7.19
N LYS A 193 -20.41 -12.06 7.10
CA LYS A 193 -21.32 -12.83 6.25
C LYS A 193 -22.48 -13.34 7.10
N ASN A 194 -23.64 -12.70 6.98
CA ASN A 194 -24.88 -13.10 7.64
C ASN A 194 -25.85 -13.64 6.59
N GLU A 195 -26.28 -14.90 6.71
CA GLU A 195 -27.36 -15.52 5.90
C GLU A 195 -27.35 -15.21 4.39
N GLY A 196 -26.16 -15.06 3.79
CA GLY A 196 -25.97 -14.76 2.36
C GLY A 196 -25.79 -13.28 2.00
N GLN A 197 -26.00 -12.35 2.93
CA GLN A 197 -25.66 -10.94 2.79
C GLN A 197 -24.29 -10.62 3.41
N ILE A 198 -23.59 -9.67 2.80
CA ILE A 198 -22.28 -9.20 3.26
C ILE A 198 -22.47 -7.81 3.84
N GLU A 199 -22.29 -7.69 5.15
CA GLU A 199 -22.30 -6.40 5.86
C GLU A 199 -20.86 -5.90 5.99
N LEU A 200 -20.60 -4.67 5.56
CA LEU A 200 -19.30 -4.04 5.66
C LEU A 200 -19.30 -3.02 6.81
N THR A 201 -18.34 -3.16 7.72
CA THR A 201 -18.08 -2.18 8.77
C THR A 201 -16.73 -1.52 8.53
N GLU A 202 -16.68 -0.20 8.64
CA GLU A 202 -15.42 0.54 8.50
C GLU A 202 -14.64 0.59 9.81
N LEU A 203 -13.34 0.33 9.76
CA LEU A 203 -12.48 0.27 10.96
C LEU A 203 -11.27 1.20 10.93
N GLY A 204 -10.80 1.57 9.74
CA GLY A 204 -9.54 2.30 9.55
C GLY A 204 -9.71 3.76 9.14
N PRO A 205 -8.58 4.49 9.02
CA PRO A 205 -8.60 5.83 8.48
C PRO A 205 -9.07 5.82 7.02
N ARG A 206 -9.70 6.92 6.61
CA ARG A 206 -10.05 7.19 5.22
C ARG A 206 -9.07 8.21 4.68
N PHE A 207 -8.54 7.97 3.50
CA PHE A 207 -7.77 8.98 2.80
C PHE A 207 -7.78 8.66 1.31
N GLU A 208 -7.45 9.68 0.54
CA GLU A 208 -7.11 9.56 -0.86
C GLU A 208 -5.62 9.80 -0.98
N MET A 209 -4.97 9.05 -1.85
CA MET A 209 -3.57 9.24 -2.14
C MET A 209 -3.36 9.38 -3.63
N LYS A 210 -2.52 10.32 -4.03
CA LYS A 210 -2.13 10.56 -5.41
C LYS A 210 -0.65 10.30 -5.57
N LEU A 211 -0.30 9.41 -6.50
CA LEU A 211 1.09 9.15 -6.83
C LEU A 211 1.72 10.42 -7.44
N TYR A 212 2.81 10.88 -6.83
CA TYR A 212 3.55 12.04 -7.28
C TYR A 212 4.83 11.64 -8.03
N GLN A 213 5.53 10.62 -7.55
CA GLN A 213 6.82 10.22 -8.12
C GLN A 213 7.14 8.76 -7.80
N ILE A 214 7.83 8.09 -8.73
CA ILE A 214 8.51 6.81 -8.54
C ILE A 214 9.98 7.00 -8.95
N LYS A 215 10.91 6.72 -8.04
CA LYS A 215 12.36 6.69 -8.31
C LYS A 215 12.91 5.28 -8.11
N LEU A 216 13.88 4.89 -8.92
CA LEU A 216 14.55 3.57 -8.85
C LEU A 216 15.69 3.59 -7.83
N GLY A 217 15.36 3.85 -6.57
CA GLY A 217 16.33 3.81 -5.49
C GLY A 217 15.74 4.21 -4.15
N THR A 218 16.54 4.05 -3.10
CA THR A 218 16.13 4.24 -1.72
C THR A 218 16.09 5.72 -1.32
N ILE A 219 15.41 6.01 -0.21
CA ILE A 219 15.14 7.37 0.27
C ILE A 219 16.39 8.22 0.57
N ASP A 220 17.55 7.60 0.81
CA ASP A 220 18.84 8.25 1.05
C ASP A 220 19.51 8.79 -0.22
N GLN A 221 19.21 8.20 -1.38
CA GLN A 221 19.88 8.47 -2.67
C GLN A 221 18.95 9.09 -3.71
N LEU A 222 17.81 9.65 -3.30
CA LEU A 222 16.79 10.17 -4.22
C LEU A 222 17.35 11.11 -5.29
N ASP A 223 18.31 11.96 -4.98
CA ASP A 223 18.85 12.94 -5.94
C ASP A 223 19.76 12.33 -7.02
N ALA A 224 20.37 11.17 -6.74
CA ALA A 224 21.28 10.50 -7.65
C ALA A 224 20.59 9.41 -8.49
N CYS A 225 19.44 8.92 -8.04
CA CYS A 225 18.72 7.83 -8.70
C CYS A 225 17.85 8.32 -9.87
N ASP A 226 17.72 7.46 -10.88
CA ASP A 226 16.86 7.70 -12.02
C ASP A 226 15.38 7.76 -11.61
N THR A 227 14.66 8.67 -12.25
CA THR A 227 13.22 8.83 -12.03
C THR A 227 12.47 8.01 -13.06
N GLU A 228 11.80 6.94 -12.61
CA GLU A 228 10.96 6.10 -13.47
C GLU A 228 9.74 6.88 -13.94
N TRP A 229 9.06 7.57 -13.03
CA TRP A 229 7.90 8.38 -13.34
C TRP A 229 7.76 9.57 -12.38
N GLN A 230 7.30 10.71 -12.88
CA GLN A 230 7.01 11.89 -12.07
C GLN A 230 5.81 12.64 -12.63
N TYR A 231 4.92 13.06 -11.74
CA TYR A 231 3.78 13.90 -12.08
C TYR A 231 4.25 15.31 -12.45
N ARG A 232 3.95 15.75 -13.68
CA ARG A 232 4.32 17.07 -14.21
C ARG A 232 3.07 17.96 -14.38
N PRO A 233 2.70 18.77 -13.37
CA PRO A 233 1.44 19.53 -13.39
C PRO A 233 1.38 20.64 -14.44
N PHE A 234 2.54 21.19 -14.84
CA PHE A 234 2.61 22.37 -15.71
C PHE A 234 2.54 22.06 -17.21
N MET A 235 2.31 20.80 -17.60
CA MET A 235 2.10 20.45 -19.02
C MET A 235 0.60 20.53 -19.36
N ASN A 236 0.27 21.16 -20.49
CA ASN A 236 -1.12 21.41 -20.91
C ASN A 236 -1.97 20.15 -21.03
N THR A 237 -1.37 19.01 -21.39
CA THR A 237 -2.06 17.73 -21.56
C THR A 237 -2.22 16.94 -20.26
N THR A 238 -1.49 17.28 -19.20
CA THR A 238 -1.51 16.52 -17.93
C THR A 238 -2.89 16.47 -17.32
N LYS A 239 -3.65 17.56 -17.36
CA LYS A 239 -5.00 17.61 -16.75
C LYS A 239 -6.03 16.74 -17.45
N LYS A 240 -5.76 16.29 -18.68
CA LYS A 240 -6.68 15.49 -19.49
C LYS A 240 -6.35 14.00 -19.48
N ARG A 241 -5.12 13.65 -19.10
CA ARG A 241 -4.62 12.27 -19.13
C ARG A 241 -4.91 11.59 -17.81
N GLN A 242 -5.39 10.35 -17.88
CA GLN A 242 -5.39 9.43 -16.75
C GLN A 242 -4.11 8.59 -16.82
N PHE A 243 -3.37 8.51 -15.71
CA PHE A 243 -2.06 7.85 -15.66
C PHE A 243 -2.15 6.41 -15.14
N LEU A 244 -3.05 6.13 -14.20
CA LEU A 244 -3.16 4.82 -13.52
C LEU A 244 -4.17 3.87 -14.21
N ALA A 245 -5.14 4.41 -14.94
CA ALA A 245 -6.13 3.65 -15.70
C ALA A 245 -5.92 3.81 -17.21
N ASN A 246 -6.21 2.77 -17.98
CA ASN A 246 -6.28 2.89 -19.44
C ASN A 246 -7.64 3.46 -19.86
N GLU A 247 -7.66 4.32 -20.88
CA GLU A 247 -8.90 4.96 -21.38
C GLU A 247 -9.92 3.93 -21.92
N ASN A 248 -9.48 2.70 -22.21
CA ASN A 248 -10.29 1.64 -22.81
C ASN A 248 -11.14 0.84 -21.80
N ASP A 249 -11.01 1.06 -20.49
CA ASP A 249 -11.73 0.30 -19.46
C ASP A 249 -12.99 1.02 -18.95
N LYS A 250 -13.51 2.01 -19.69
CA LYS A 250 -14.70 2.81 -19.31
C LYS A 250 -16.04 2.25 -19.83
N GLU A 251 -16.09 0.99 -20.28
CA GLU A 251 -17.34 0.33 -20.73
C GLU A 251 -18.06 -0.44 -19.62
#